data_AF-A0A7Y2E1B6-F1
#
_entry.id   AF-A0A7Y2E1B6-F1
#
_cell.length_a   1.000
_cell.length_b   1.000
_cell.length_c   1.000
_cell.angle_alpha   90.00
_cell.angle_beta   90.00
_cell.angle_gamma   90.00
#
_symmetry.space_group_name_H-M   'P 1'
#
loop_
_entity.id
_entity.type
_entity.pdbx_description
1 polymer ?
#
loop_
_entity_poly.entity_id
_entity_poly.type
_entity_poly.pdbx_seq_one_letter_code
_entity_poly.pdbx_strand_id
1 'polypeptide(L)'
;MSFTLIDSSSEGFEFTANVWRWKATLAVVKSFNILSEAAVRQMGSNASGTEVSMDEAQLIGTRIREEILPKLEPNKRIFANLSITDAPDDGTIYKDGDEQWKNFSVKHDWLDDFAEFCLKSKGFRVY
;
A
#
# COMPACT_ATOMS: atom_id res chain seq x y z
N MET A 1 10.77 -10.60 0.36
CA MET A 1 9.73 -10.74 -0.69
C MET A 1 9.37 -9.34 -1.16
N SER A 2 9.28 -9.15 -2.47
CA SER A 2 8.94 -7.89 -3.14
C SER A 2 7.74 -8.10 -4.04
N PHE A 3 7.05 -7.00 -4.33
CA PHE A 3 5.90 -6.93 -5.21
C PHE A 3 6.19 -5.89 -6.29
N THR A 4 5.78 -6.17 -7.52
CA THR A 4 5.89 -5.26 -8.65
C THR A 4 4.49 -5.00 -9.20
N LEU A 5 4.09 -3.75 -9.18
CA LEU A 5 2.86 -3.27 -9.77
C LEU A 5 3.19 -2.77 -11.18
N ILE A 6 2.62 -3.41 -12.19
CA ILE A 6 2.86 -3.06 -13.60
C ILE A 6 1.63 -2.37 -14.15
N ASP A 7 1.78 -1.15 -14.66
CA ASP A 7 0.70 -0.43 -15.33
C ASP A 7 0.21 -1.17 -16.58
N SER A 8 -1.09 -1.08 -16.84
CA SER A 8 -1.73 -1.80 -17.94
C SER A 8 -1.52 -1.15 -19.32
N SER A 9 -0.96 0.06 -19.38
CA SER A 9 -0.95 0.87 -20.61
C SER A 9 0.40 1.44 -21.01
N SER A 10 1.31 1.62 -20.05
CA SER A 10 2.58 2.31 -20.25
C SER A 10 3.72 1.35 -19.97
N GLU A 11 4.46 1.01 -21.01
CA GLU A 11 5.65 0.17 -20.90
C GLU A 11 6.68 0.86 -20.00
N GLY A 12 7.14 0.15 -18.96
CA GLY A 12 8.10 0.68 -17.97
C GLY A 12 7.52 1.59 -16.89
N PHE A 13 6.19 1.78 -16.83
CA PHE A 13 5.55 2.44 -15.68
C PHE A 13 5.20 1.41 -14.61
N GLU A 14 6.13 1.23 -13.67
CA GLU A 14 6.02 0.24 -12.60
C GLU A 14 6.26 0.86 -11.23
N PHE A 15 5.71 0.20 -10.20
CA PHE A 15 5.92 0.57 -8.81
C PHE A 15 6.33 -0.66 -8.02
N THR A 16 7.42 -0.56 -7.26
CA THR A 16 7.97 -1.69 -6.50
C THR A 16 7.79 -1.49 -5.00
N ALA A 17 7.43 -2.56 -4.31
CA ALA A 17 7.22 -2.56 -2.87
C ALA A 17 7.90 -3.78 -2.24
N ASN A 18 8.55 -3.60 -1.08
CA ASN A 18 8.90 -4.74 -0.25
C ASN A 18 7.67 -5.18 0.57
N VAL A 19 7.67 -6.42 1.05
CA VAL A 19 6.55 -6.99 1.83
C VAL A 19 6.18 -6.18 3.08
N TRP A 20 7.17 -5.53 3.71
CA TRP A 20 6.96 -4.76 4.95
C TRP A 20 6.07 -3.55 4.70
N ARG A 21 6.33 -2.83 3.61
CA ARG A 21 5.52 -1.70 3.17
C ARG A 21 4.22 -2.17 2.55
N TRP A 22 4.28 -3.17 1.66
CA TRP A 22 3.12 -3.61 0.90
C TRP A 22 1.97 -4.10 1.78
N LYS A 23 2.25 -4.85 2.85
CA LYS A 23 1.20 -5.28 3.78
C LYS A 23 0.53 -4.11 4.51
N ALA A 24 1.26 -3.07 4.89
CA ALA A 24 0.68 -1.88 5.48
C ALA A 24 -0.18 -1.12 4.46
N THR A 25 0.30 -1.00 3.22
CA THR A 25 -0.46 -0.40 2.11
C THR A 25 -1.75 -1.15 1.82
N LEU A 26 -1.74 -2.49 1.80
CA LEU A 26 -2.95 -3.28 1.61
C LEU A 26 -3.97 -3.09 2.74
N ALA A 27 -3.53 -2.86 3.97
CA ALA A 27 -4.44 -2.53 5.07
C ALA A 27 -5.11 -1.17 4.84
N VAL A 28 -4.37 -0.17 4.35
CA VAL A 28 -4.91 1.13 3.95
C VAL A 28 -5.94 0.96 2.82
N VAL A 29 -5.58 0.25 1.74
CA VAL A 29 -6.49 -0.02 0.61
C VAL A 29 -7.75 -0.76 1.08
N LYS A 30 -7.61 -1.75 1.96
CA LYS A 30 -8.73 -2.48 2.57
C LYS A 30 -9.70 -1.53 3.29
N SER A 31 -9.18 -0.54 4.00
CA SER A 31 -9.99 0.39 4.79
C SER A 31 -10.94 1.24 3.96
N PHE A 32 -10.63 1.45 2.67
CA PHE A 32 -11.48 2.22 1.77
C PHE A 32 -12.66 1.43 1.22
N ASN A 33 -12.64 0.10 1.32
CA ASN A 33 -13.65 -0.81 0.77
C ASN A 33 -13.92 -0.60 -0.73
N ILE A 34 -12.85 -0.30 -1.49
CA ILE A 34 -12.90 -0.10 -2.96
C ILE A 34 -12.83 -1.47 -3.66
N LEU A 35 -11.88 -2.31 -3.22
CA LEU A 35 -11.65 -3.65 -3.75
C LEU A 35 -12.33 -4.68 -2.84
N SER A 36 -12.74 -5.81 -3.43
CA SER A 36 -13.24 -6.95 -2.64
C SER A 36 -12.17 -7.47 -1.67
N GLU A 37 -12.60 -8.04 -0.53
CA GLU A 37 -11.66 -8.65 0.42
C GLU A 37 -10.81 -9.75 -0.22
N ALA A 38 -11.39 -10.50 -1.17
CA ALA A 38 -10.69 -11.53 -1.92
C ALA A 38 -9.57 -10.94 -2.78
N ALA A 39 -9.83 -9.84 -3.50
CA ALA A 39 -8.83 -9.16 -4.32
C ALA A 39 -7.68 -8.62 -3.46
N VAL A 40 -7.99 -7.92 -2.36
CA VAL A 40 -6.95 -7.40 -1.43
C VAL A 40 -6.10 -8.54 -0.87
N ARG A 41 -6.73 -9.68 -0.50
CA ARG A 41 -6.01 -10.85 -0.01
C ARG A 41 -5.11 -11.44 -1.09
N GLN A 42 -5.56 -11.52 -2.34
CA GLN A 42 -4.77 -12.03 -3.46
C GLN A 42 -3.57 -11.12 -3.76
N MET A 43 -3.74 -9.80 -3.73
CA MET A 43 -2.64 -8.83 -3.88
C MET A 43 -1.54 -8.99 -2.83
N GLY A 44 -1.84 -9.60 -1.68
CA GLY A 44 -0.85 -9.94 -0.65
C GLY A 44 0.00 -11.18 -0.97
N SER A 45 -0.33 -11.91 -2.04
CA SER A 45 0.39 -13.08 -2.53
C SER A 45 1.31 -12.67 -3.67
N ASN A 46 2.56 -13.15 -3.62
CA ASN A 46 3.53 -12.94 -4.70
C ASN A 46 3.04 -13.62 -5.99
N ALA A 47 3.26 -12.96 -7.13
CA ALA A 47 2.83 -13.36 -8.47
C ALA A 47 1.32 -13.63 -8.61
N SER A 48 0.48 -12.93 -7.83
CA SER A 48 -0.98 -13.13 -7.87
C SER A 48 -1.60 -12.80 -9.23
N GLY A 49 -1.03 -11.83 -9.95
CA GLY A 49 -1.62 -11.32 -11.19
C GLY A 49 -2.93 -10.59 -10.97
N THR A 50 -3.28 -10.21 -9.73
CA THR A 50 -4.51 -9.49 -9.43
C THR A 50 -4.51 -8.15 -10.17
N GLU A 51 -5.59 -7.92 -10.92
CA GLU A 51 -5.81 -6.69 -11.67
C GLU A 51 -6.55 -5.66 -10.81
N VAL A 52 -6.14 -4.40 -10.93
CA VAL A 52 -6.84 -3.23 -10.42
C VAL A 52 -7.15 -2.36 -11.63
N SER A 53 -8.44 -2.05 -11.82
CA SER A 53 -8.88 -1.21 -12.95
C SER A 53 -8.43 0.24 -12.79
N MET A 54 -8.52 1.02 -13.88
CA MET A 54 -8.21 2.45 -13.85
C MET A 54 -9.04 3.21 -12.81
N ASP A 55 -10.35 2.97 -12.77
CA ASP A 55 -11.26 3.66 -11.85
C ASP A 55 -10.95 3.31 -10.39
N GLU A 56 -10.66 2.04 -10.11
CA GLU A 56 -10.24 1.60 -8.77
C GLU A 56 -8.90 2.21 -8.38
N ALA A 57 -7.92 2.23 -9.29
CA ALA A 57 -6.61 2.84 -9.05
C ALA A 57 -6.75 4.33 -8.73
N GLN A 58 -7.49 5.08 -9.56
CA GLN A 58 -7.71 6.51 -9.33
C GLN A 58 -8.42 6.77 -8.00
N LEU A 59 -9.41 5.96 -7.65
CA LEU A 59 -10.13 6.09 -6.38
C LEU A 59 -9.23 5.78 -5.19
N ILE A 60 -8.37 4.76 -5.28
CA ILE A 60 -7.36 4.45 -4.26
C ILE A 60 -6.42 5.64 -4.05
N GLY A 61 -5.82 6.16 -5.12
CA GLY A 61 -4.88 7.27 -5.04
C GLY A 61 -5.52 8.54 -4.47
N THR A 62 -6.75 8.85 -4.89
CA THR A 62 -7.53 9.99 -4.38
C THR A 62 -7.79 9.85 -2.88
N ARG A 63 -8.30 8.69 -2.44
CA ARG A 63 -8.65 8.44 -1.03
C ARG A 63 -7.42 8.46 -0.13
N ILE A 64 -6.27 7.99 -0.61
CA ILE A 64 -5.00 8.14 0.12
C ILE A 64 -4.67 9.61 0.36
N ARG A 65 -4.72 10.43 -0.70
CA ARG A 65 -4.38 11.86 -0.61
C ARG A 65 -5.34 12.66 0.25
N GLU A 66 -6.62 12.35 0.19
CA GLU A 66 -7.65 13.11 0.90
C GLU A 66 -7.84 12.65 2.35
N GLU A 67 -7.64 11.35 2.66
CA GLU A 67 -8.04 10.79 3.95
C GLU A 67 -6.88 10.29 4.81
N ILE A 68 -5.76 9.89 4.20
CA ILE A 68 -4.63 9.28 4.92
C ILE A 68 -3.48 10.28 5.06
N LEU A 69 -2.99 10.85 3.95
CA LEU A 69 -1.86 11.78 3.98
C LEU A 69 -2.08 12.99 4.91
N PRO A 70 -3.28 13.60 5.01
CA PRO A 70 -3.48 14.74 5.91
C PRO A 70 -3.35 14.37 7.40
N LYS A 71 -3.52 13.08 7.75
CA LYS A 71 -3.35 12.55 9.11
C LYS A 71 -1.93 12.01 9.34
N LEU A 72 -1.26 11.61 8.27
CA LEU A 72 0.08 11.02 8.28
C LEU A 72 1.12 12.10 7.97
N GLU A 73 1.52 12.90 8.95
CA GLU A 73 2.51 13.98 8.74
C GLU A 73 3.83 13.48 8.10
N PRO A 74 4.61 14.34 7.40
CA PRO A 74 5.81 13.96 6.63
C PRO A 74 6.94 13.19 7.35
N ASN A 75 6.91 13.04 8.67
CA ASN A 75 7.88 12.25 9.44
C ASN A 75 7.27 11.06 10.18
N LYS A 76 5.99 10.79 9.94
CA LYS A 76 5.25 9.71 10.59
C LYS A 76 5.15 8.50 9.67
N ARG A 77 4.83 7.36 10.27
CA ARG A 77 4.51 6.12 9.57
C ARG A 77 3.18 5.56 10.08
N ILE A 78 2.47 4.90 9.18
CA ILE A 78 1.23 4.16 9.48
C ILE A 78 1.53 2.68 9.49
N PHE A 79 1.02 1.96 10.48
CA PHE A 79 1.16 0.51 10.60
C PHE A 79 0.02 -0.25 9.91
N ALA A 80 0.15 -1.57 9.77
CA ALA A 80 -0.90 -2.42 9.19
C ALA A 80 -2.23 -2.45 9.98
N ASN A 81 -2.27 -1.99 11.23
CA ASN A 81 -3.52 -1.78 11.97
C ASN A 81 -4.08 -0.35 11.82
N LEU A 82 -3.52 0.45 10.91
CA LEU A 82 -3.86 1.86 10.63
C LEU A 82 -3.51 2.86 11.75
N SER A 83 -2.86 2.42 12.84
CA SER A 83 -2.31 3.35 13.83
C SER A 83 -1.10 4.09 13.27
N ILE A 84 -0.94 5.35 13.66
CA ILE A 84 0.14 6.23 13.22
C ILE A 84 1.13 6.42 14.37
N THR A 85 2.41 6.41 14.05
CA THR A 85 3.49 6.73 15.00
C THR A 85 4.51 7.68 14.37
N ASP A 86 5.13 8.47 15.21
CA ASP A 86 6.33 9.27 14.94
C ASP A 86 7.63 8.56 15.37
N ALA A 87 7.52 7.42 16.05
CA ALA A 87 8.69 6.67 16.50
C ALA A 87 9.42 6.08 15.28
N PRO A 88 10.75 6.24 15.20
CA PRO A 88 11.54 5.71 14.09
C PRO A 88 11.48 4.18 14.06
N ASP A 89 11.74 3.62 12.88
CA ASP A 89 11.93 2.17 12.75
C ASP A 89 13.30 1.79 13.31
N ASP A 90 13.32 1.10 14.45
CA ASP A 90 14.52 0.64 15.12
C ASP A 90 14.97 -0.75 14.65
N GLY A 91 14.22 -1.36 13.73
CA GLY A 91 14.50 -2.71 13.21
C GLY A 91 14.08 -3.84 14.17
N THR A 92 13.36 -3.53 15.25
CA THR A 92 12.80 -4.55 16.14
C THR A 92 11.80 -5.42 15.39
N ILE A 93 12.03 -6.74 15.41
CA ILE A 93 11.12 -7.72 14.81
C ILE A 93 10.23 -8.32 15.89
N TYR A 94 8.95 -7.99 15.83
CA TYR A 94 7.91 -8.46 16.74
C TYR A 94 7.46 -9.87 16.32
N LYS A 95 7.72 -10.88 17.16
CA LYS A 95 7.36 -12.28 16.90
C LYS A 95 5.98 -12.65 17.45
N ASP A 96 5.53 -11.96 18.50
CA ASP A 96 4.23 -12.16 19.12
C ASP A 96 3.11 -11.85 18.10
N GLY A 97 2.13 -12.76 17.99
CA GLY A 97 1.03 -12.64 17.03
C GLY A 97 0.24 -11.34 17.20
N ASP A 98 0.06 -10.90 18.44
CA ASP A 98 -0.70 -9.69 18.77
C ASP A 98 0.06 -8.40 18.44
N GLU A 99 1.37 -8.47 18.22
CA GLU A 99 2.24 -7.33 17.90
C GLU A 99 2.85 -7.38 16.49
N GLN A 100 2.67 -8.49 15.76
CA GLN A 100 3.27 -8.68 14.43
C GLN A 100 2.89 -7.60 13.41
N TRP A 101 1.74 -6.94 13.59
CA TRP A 101 1.31 -5.81 12.75
C TRP A 101 2.30 -4.64 12.79
N LYS A 102 3.09 -4.48 13.86
CA LYS A 102 4.12 -3.42 14.00
C LYS A 102 5.29 -3.60 13.04
N ASN A 103 5.53 -4.82 12.54
CA ASN A 103 6.58 -5.08 11.55
C ASN A 103 6.25 -4.48 10.18
N PHE A 104 4.99 -4.12 9.94
CA PHE A 104 4.50 -3.63 8.66
C PHE A 104 4.14 -2.16 8.79
N SER A 105 4.90 -1.29 8.12
CA SER A 105 4.65 0.14 8.13
C SER A 105 5.06 0.82 6.83
N VAL A 106 4.47 1.99 6.60
CA VAL A 106 4.76 2.83 5.44
C VAL A 106 4.81 4.30 5.87
N LYS A 107 5.76 5.05 5.32
CA LYS A 107 5.94 6.49 5.58
C LYS A 107 5.04 7.32 4.68
N HIS A 108 4.81 8.57 5.08
CA HIS A 108 4.11 9.58 4.28
C HIS A 108 4.58 9.60 2.82
N ASP A 109 5.86 9.87 2.58
CA ASP A 109 6.38 10.10 1.21
C ASP A 109 6.20 8.87 0.31
N TRP A 110 6.42 7.68 0.84
CA TRP A 110 6.21 6.45 0.08
C TRP A 110 4.73 6.26 -0.29
N LEU A 111 3.83 6.61 0.63
CA LEU A 111 2.39 6.48 0.39
C LEU A 111 1.89 7.54 -0.59
N ASP A 112 2.50 8.73 -0.61
CA ASP A 112 2.26 9.74 -1.64
C ASP A 112 2.77 9.29 -3.01
N ASP A 113 3.97 8.71 -3.10
CA ASP A 113 4.49 8.11 -4.34
C ASP A 113 3.54 7.03 -4.88
N PHE A 114 3.03 6.17 -3.99
CA PHE A 114 2.05 5.14 -4.37
C PHE A 114 0.71 5.75 -4.83
N ALA A 115 0.22 6.79 -4.15
CA ALA A 115 -0.98 7.50 -4.57
C ALA A 115 -0.80 8.16 -5.94
N GLU A 116 0.36 8.77 -6.19
CA GLU A 116 0.70 9.35 -7.49
C GLU A 116 0.76 8.28 -8.58
N PHE A 117 1.36 7.12 -8.31
CA PHE A 117 1.34 5.98 -9.22
C PHE A 117 -0.11 5.57 -9.56
N CYS A 118 -0.96 5.40 -8.54
CA CYS A 118 -2.36 5.04 -8.72
C CYS A 118 -3.14 6.07 -9.55
N LEU A 119 -2.90 7.36 -9.34
CA LEU A 119 -3.58 8.44 -10.07
C LEU A 119 -3.15 8.55 -11.54
N LYS A 120 -1.90 8.19 -11.84
CA LYS A 120 -1.34 8.21 -13.20
C LYS A 120 -1.56 6.91 -13.96
N SER A 121 -1.82 5.82 -13.25
CA SER A 121 -2.01 4.50 -13.82
C SER A 121 -3.34 4.40 -14.57
N LYS A 122 -3.36 3.61 -15.66
CA LYS A 122 -4.59 3.20 -16.35
C LYS A 122 -5.09 1.84 -15.85
N GLY A 123 -4.88 1.58 -14.56
CA GLY A 123 -5.02 0.27 -13.94
C GLY A 123 -3.71 -0.50 -13.96
N PHE A 124 -3.52 -1.41 -13.01
CA PHE A 124 -2.26 -2.14 -12.82
C PHE A 124 -2.47 -3.59 -12.40
N ARG A 125 -1.44 -4.42 -12.60
CA ARG A 125 -1.38 -5.79 -12.11
C ARG A 125 -0.33 -5.95 -11.04
N VAL A 126 -0.63 -6.72 -9.99
CA VAL A 126 0.30 -7.00 -8.90
C VAL A 126 0.99 -8.35 -9.12
N TYR A 127 2.32 -8.31 -9.23
CA TYR A 127 3.20 -9.49 -9.26
C TYR A 127 4.08 -9.55 -8.03
#